data_AF-A0A3L9DUE0-F1
#
_entry.id   AF-A0A3L9DUE0-F1
#
_cell.length_a   1.000
_cell.length_b   1.000
_cell.length_c   1.000
_cell.angle_alpha   90.00
_cell.angle_beta   90.00
_cell.angle_gamma   90.00
#
_symmetry.space_group_name_H-M   'P 1'
#
loop_
_entity.id
_entity.type
_entity.pdbx_description
1 polymer ?
#
loop_
_entity_poly.entity_id
_entity_poly.type
_entity_poly.pdbx_seq_one_letter_code
_entity_poly.pdbx_strand_id
1 'polypeptide(L)'
;MTNYQDAIELLYNALLDKEVAKDKELYQVCLDAKADLDKNEPENFIFSKLGQSLSWYLMAHKYDAPKTITDLANASQKILQKYRGTIATTQILGGLFGGQS
;
A
#
# COMPACT_ATOMS: atom_id res chain seq x y z
N MET A 1 12.36 -8.85 4.27
CA MET A 1 10.89 -9.04 4.19
C MET A 1 10.27 -7.72 4.59
N THR A 2 9.58 -7.01 3.69
CA THR A 2 8.85 -5.79 4.10
C THR A 2 7.69 -6.22 4.99
N ASN A 3 7.73 -5.87 6.26
CA ASN A 3 6.63 -6.10 7.20
C ASN A 3 5.72 -4.85 7.24
N TYR A 4 4.58 -4.92 7.93
CA TYR A 4 3.67 -3.77 8.02
C TYR A 4 4.27 -2.60 8.78
N GLN A 5 5.13 -2.85 9.78
CA GLN A 5 5.81 -1.80 10.55
C GLN A 5 6.71 -0.95 9.65
N ASP A 6 7.47 -1.57 8.74
CA ASP A 6 8.32 -0.86 7.77
C ASP A 6 7.47 0.05 6.86
N ALA A 7 6.29 -0.42 6.44
CA ALA A 7 5.39 0.36 5.60
C ALA A 7 4.71 1.51 6.37
N ILE A 8 4.40 1.31 7.64
CA ILE A 8 3.90 2.35 8.55
C ILE A 8 4.97 3.42 8.77
N GLU A 9 6.22 3.04 8.99
CA GLU A 9 7.32 4.00 9.14
C GLU A 9 7.51 4.84 7.86
N LEU A 10 7.49 4.19 6.70
CA LEU A 10 7.56 4.89 5.41
C LEU A 10 6.38 5.85 5.19
N LEU A 11 5.18 5.51 5.67
CA LEU A 11 4.02 6.39 5.62
C LEU A 11 4.24 7.65 6.48
N TYR A 12 4.74 7.49 7.70
CA TYR A 12 5.05 8.64 8.57
C TYR A 12 6.18 9.49 8.00
N ASN A 13 7.20 8.88 7.40
CA ASN A 13 8.27 9.60 6.73
C ASN A 13 7.75 10.41 5.54
N ALA A 14 6.83 9.87 4.75
CA ALA A 14 6.15 10.61 3.67
C ALA A 14 5.31 11.79 4.21
N LEU A 15 4.62 11.62 5.34
CA LEU A 15 3.85 12.69 5.97
C LEU A 15 4.73 13.82 6.56
N LEU A 16 5.98 13.53 6.89
CA LEU A 16 6.96 14.52 7.38
C LEU A 16 7.75 15.18 6.25
N ASP A 17 7.65 14.66 5.03
CA ASP A 17 8.34 15.20 3.86
C ASP A 17 7.69 16.51 3.40
N LYS A 18 8.50 17.56 3.29
CA LYS A 18 8.04 18.90 2.91
C LYS A 18 7.55 18.96 1.46
N GLU A 19 8.09 18.14 0.57
CA GLU A 19 7.67 18.09 -0.83
C GLU A 19 6.31 17.41 -0.95
N VAL A 20 6.10 16.33 -0.19
CA VAL A 20 4.81 15.65 -0.06
C VAL A 20 3.77 16.58 0.57
N ALA A 21 4.10 17.28 1.66
CA ALA A 21 3.17 18.19 2.32
C ALA A 21 2.75 19.42 1.46
N LYS A 22 3.55 19.77 0.44
CA LYS A 22 3.19 20.82 -0.54
C LYS A 22 2.23 20.31 -1.60
N ASP A 23 2.28 19.03 -1.93
CA ASP A 23 1.35 18.38 -2.84
C ASP A 23 0.11 17.91 -2.07
N LYS A 24 -0.99 18.65 -2.23
CA LYS A 24 -2.24 18.37 -1.52
C LYS A 24 -2.80 16.99 -1.84
N GLU A 25 -2.63 16.49 -3.06
CA GLU A 25 -3.15 15.20 -3.47
C GLU A 25 -2.37 14.07 -2.80
N LEU A 26 -1.03 14.09 -2.90
CA LEU A 26 -0.18 13.11 -2.23
C LEU A 26 -0.35 13.14 -0.71
N TYR A 27 -0.41 14.35 -0.15
CA TYR A 27 -0.55 14.50 1.29
C TYR A 27 -1.89 13.94 1.76
N GLN A 28 -2.98 14.19 1.03
CA GLN A 28 -4.28 13.63 1.34
C GLN A 28 -4.30 12.10 1.24
N VAL A 29 -3.67 11.53 0.20
CA VAL A 29 -3.54 10.07 0.06
C VAL A 29 -2.82 9.44 1.27
N CYS A 30 -1.76 10.09 1.77
CA CYS A 30 -1.06 9.64 2.97
C CYS A 30 -1.90 9.82 4.24
N LEU A 31 -2.61 10.94 4.37
CA LEU A 31 -3.49 11.19 5.51
C LEU A 31 -4.64 10.20 5.60
N ASP A 32 -5.23 9.82 4.47
CA ASP A 32 -6.31 8.83 4.41
C ASP A 32 -5.82 7.47 4.94
N ALA A 33 -4.62 7.04 4.53
CA ALA A 33 -4.03 5.81 5.04
C ALA A 33 -3.73 5.89 6.54
N LYS A 34 -3.24 7.03 7.04
CA LYS A 34 -3.05 7.25 8.48
C LYS A 34 -4.38 7.19 9.23
N ALA A 35 -5.42 7.82 8.71
CA ALA A 35 -6.74 7.80 9.34
C ALA A 35 -7.33 6.39 9.39
N ASP A 36 -7.10 5.57 8.37
CA ASP A 36 -7.51 4.17 8.36
C ASP A 36 -6.70 3.34 9.39
N LEU A 37 -5.41 3.63 9.59
CA LEU A 37 -4.61 3.02 10.68
C LEU A 37 -5.14 3.40 12.06
N ASP A 38 -5.47 4.69 12.27
CA ASP A 38 -6.00 5.18 13.55
C ASP A 38 -7.37 4.54 13.89
N LYS A 39 -8.11 4.10 12.87
CA LYS A 39 -9.38 3.36 13.02
C LYS A 39 -9.19 1.86 13.28
N ASN A 40 -7.96 1.36 13.33
CA ASN A 40 -7.63 -0.06 13.40
C ASN A 40 -8.19 -0.88 12.22
N GLU A 41 -8.28 -0.29 11.03
CA GLU A 41 -8.58 -1.05 9.81
C GLU A 41 -7.46 -2.07 9.54
N PRO A 42 -7.75 -3.20 8.86
CA PRO A 42 -6.74 -4.20 8.58
C PRO A 42 -5.59 -3.64 7.73
N GLU A 43 -4.35 -3.75 8.21
CA GLU A 43 -3.15 -3.20 7.55
C GLU A 43 -3.02 -3.65 6.08
N ASN A 44 -3.34 -4.91 5.80
CA ASN A 44 -3.34 -5.45 4.44
C ASN A 44 -4.32 -4.71 3.51
N PHE A 45 -5.49 -4.32 4.02
CA PHE A 45 -6.47 -3.55 3.28
C PHE A 45 -6.00 -2.11 3.06
N ILE A 46 -5.50 -1.46 4.11
CA ILE A 46 -4.96 -0.09 4.08
C ILE A 46 -3.84 0.02 3.04
N PHE A 47 -2.81 -0.82 3.14
CA PHE A 47 -1.64 -0.76 2.26
C PHE A 47 -1.95 -1.23 0.84
N SER A 48 -2.99 -2.07 0.64
CA SER A 48 -3.48 -2.39 -0.69
C SER A 48 -4.13 -1.19 -1.37
N LYS A 49 -5.00 -0.47 -0.67
CA LYS A 49 -5.65 0.76 -1.14
C LYS A 49 -4.62 1.86 -1.39
N LEU A 50 -3.72 2.09 -0.43
CA LEU A 50 -2.63 3.06 -0.54
C LEU A 50 -1.72 2.75 -1.74
N GLY A 51 -1.31 1.50 -1.91
CA GLY A 51 -0.48 1.08 -3.04
C GLY A 51 -1.14 1.34 -4.39
N GLN A 52 -2.46 1.15 -4.49
CA GLN A 52 -3.20 1.46 -5.71
C GLN A 52 -3.27 2.98 -5.96
N SER A 53 -3.60 3.78 -4.95
CA SER A 53 -3.64 5.24 -5.07
C SER A 53 -2.30 5.84 -5.45
N LEU A 54 -1.21 5.41 -4.81
CA LEU A 54 0.15 5.87 -5.14
C LEU A 54 0.58 5.44 -6.54
N SER A 55 0.20 4.24 -6.99
CA SER A 55 0.50 3.81 -8.37
C SER A 55 -0.21 4.69 -9.40
N TRP A 56 -1.46 5.06 -9.14
CA TRP A 56 -2.21 5.97 -10.01
C TRP A 56 -1.58 7.37 -10.04
N TYR A 57 -1.25 7.92 -8.87
CA TYR A 57 -0.58 9.20 -8.77
C TYR A 57 0.75 9.21 -9.54
N LEU A 58 1.61 8.20 -9.32
CA LEU A 58 2.90 8.09 -10.02
C LEU A 58 2.71 8.04 -11.53
N MET A 59 1.72 7.31 -12.04
CA MET A 59 1.43 7.28 -13.47
C MET A 59 0.98 8.66 -14.00
N ALA A 60 0.07 9.33 -13.30
CA ALA A 60 -0.43 10.65 -13.70
C ALA A 60 0.67 11.73 -13.68
N HIS A 61 1.63 11.61 -12.76
CA HIS A 61 2.74 12.54 -12.57
C HIS A 61 4.04 12.08 -13.25
N LYS A 62 3.99 11.13 -14.19
CA LYS A 62 5.15 10.62 -14.95
C LYS A 62 6.31 10.15 -14.08
N TYR A 63 5.99 9.59 -12.92
CA TYR A 63 6.93 9.11 -11.90
C TYR A 63 7.84 10.20 -11.31
N ASP A 64 7.47 11.47 -11.46
CA ASP A 64 8.11 12.58 -10.77
C ASP A 64 7.51 12.72 -9.37
N ALA A 65 8.13 12.07 -8.39
CA ALA A 65 7.69 12.09 -7.00
C ALA A 65 8.88 12.01 -6.02
N PRO A 66 8.74 12.56 -4.80
CA PRO A 66 9.77 12.45 -3.77
C PRO A 66 10.15 11.00 -3.47
N LYS A 67 11.41 10.77 -3.10
CA LYS A 67 11.91 9.41 -2.80
C LYS A 67 11.06 8.71 -1.73
N THR A 68 10.59 9.45 -0.73
CA THR A 68 9.71 8.95 0.34
C THR A 68 8.42 8.32 -0.19
N ILE A 69 7.82 8.91 -1.23
CA ILE A 69 6.64 8.38 -1.91
C ILE A 69 6.97 7.12 -2.71
N THR A 70 8.09 7.13 -3.44
CA THR A 70 8.50 5.97 -4.24
C THR A 70 8.83 4.77 -3.36
N ASP A 71 9.48 4.99 -2.21
CA ASP A 71 9.77 3.95 -1.23
C ASP A 71 8.47 3.39 -0.62
N LEU A 72 7.53 4.26 -0.23
CA LEU A 72 6.22 3.88 0.31
C LEU A 72 5.37 3.12 -0.70
N ALA A 73 5.35 3.55 -1.97
CA ALA A 73 4.65 2.88 -3.05
C ALA A 73 5.20 1.47 -3.26
N ASN A 74 6.53 1.32 -3.29
CA ASN A 74 7.19 0.02 -3.42
C ASN A 74 6.88 -0.92 -2.24
N ALA A 75 6.89 -0.41 -1.00
CA ALA A 75 6.53 -1.20 0.17
C ALA A 75 5.07 -1.67 0.11
N SER A 76 4.16 -0.76 -0.22
CA SER A 76 2.72 -1.03 -0.35
C SER A 76 2.43 -2.05 -1.46
N GLN A 77 3.09 -1.95 -2.61
CA GLN A 77 2.95 -2.92 -3.69
C GLN A 77 3.45 -4.32 -3.31
N LYS A 78 4.55 -4.44 -2.56
CA LYS A 78 5.04 -5.75 -2.07
C LYS A 78 4.03 -6.40 -1.14
N ILE A 79 3.40 -5.63 -0.26
CA ILE A 79 2.32 -6.11 0.62
C ILE A 79 1.13 -6.61 -0.22
N LEU A 80 0.68 -5.83 -1.20
CA LEU A 80 -0.39 -6.20 -2.10
C LEU A 80 -0.09 -7.48 -2.88
N GLN A 81 1.12 -7.61 -3.44
CA GLN A 81 1.55 -8.80 -4.19
C GLN A 81 1.57 -10.04 -3.30
N LYS A 82 2.08 -9.93 -2.06
CA LYS A 82 2.08 -11.02 -1.10
C LYS A 82 0.65 -11.47 -0.78
N TYR A 83 -0.25 -10.52 -0.52
CA TYR A 83 -1.65 -10.80 -0.23
C TYR A 83 -2.37 -11.48 -1.40
N ARG A 84 -2.22 -10.96 -2.62
CA ARG A 84 -2.77 -11.58 -3.84
C ARG A 84 -2.20 -12.98 -4.08
N GLY A 85 -0.90 -13.17 -3.87
CA GLY A 85 -0.24 -14.48 -3.97
C GLY A 85 -0.85 -15.48 -3.00
N THR A 86 -1.06 -15.09 -1.74
CA THR A 86 -1.72 -15.96 -0.75
C THR A 86 -3.13 -16.35 -1.16
N ILE A 87 -3.95 -15.39 -1.62
CA ILE A 87 -5.32 -15.68 -2.09
C ILE A 87 -5.30 -16.64 -3.28
N ALA A 88 -4.45 -16.38 -4.28
CA ALA A 88 -4.34 -17.21 -5.46
C ALA A 88 -3.96 -18.66 -5.09
N THR A 89 -3.00 -18.84 -4.17
CA THR A 89 -2.64 -20.17 -3.66
C THR A 89 -3.81 -20.84 -2.94
N THR A 90 -4.54 -20.12 -2.08
CA THR A 90 -5.71 -20.67 -1.38
C THR A 90 -6.82 -21.06 -2.35
N GLN A 91 -7.07 -20.29 -3.41
CA GLN A 91 -8.06 -20.62 -4.43
C GLN A 91 -7.68 -21.87 -5.24
N ILE A 92 -6.41 -22.00 -5.63
CA ILE A 92 -5.92 -23.20 -6.32
C ILE A 92 -6.05 -24.43 -5.41
N LEU A 93 -5.61 -24.34 -4.16
CA LEU A 93 -5.74 -25.45 -3.20
C LEU A 93 -7.21 -25.78 -2.90
N GLY A 94 -8.06 -24.77 -2.71
CA GLY A 94 -9.50 -24.97 -2.52
C GLY A 94 -10.19 -25.61 -3.73
N GLY A 95 -9.77 -25.26 -4.95
CA GLY A 95 -10.27 -25.88 -6.18
C GLY A 95 -9.76 -27.31 -6.40
N LEU A 96 -8.51 -27.60 -5.99
CA LEU A 96 -7.90 -28.93 -6.12
C LEU A 96 -8.41 -29.92 -5.06
N PHE A 97 -8.70 -29.46 -3.84
CA PHE A 97 -9.11 -30.33 -2.72
C PHE A 97 -10.59 -30.22 -2.35
N GLY A 98 -11.32 -29.21 -2.84
CA GLY A 98 -12.76 -29.03 -2.62
C GLY A 98 -13.65 -29.71 -3.66
N GLY A 99 -13.08 -30.36 -4.67
CA GLY A 99 -13.80 -31.09 -5.73
C GLY A 99 -14.12 -32.55 -5.42
N GLN A 100 -14.33 -32.92 -4.15
CA GLN A 100 -14.88 -34.23 -3.78
C GLN A 100 -16.18 -34.02 -2.99
N SER A 101 -17.30 -34.06 -3.71
CA SER A 101 -18.64 -34.32 -3.17
C SER A 101 -19.40 -35.15 -4.20
#